data_AF-A0A521ECU9-F1
#
_entry.id   AF-A0A521ECU9-F1
#
_cell.length_a   1.000
_cell.length_b   1.000
_cell.length_c   1.000
_cell.angle_alpha   90.00
_cell.angle_beta   90.00
_cell.angle_gamma   90.00
#
_symmetry.space_group_name_H-M   'P 1'
#
loop_
_entity.id
_entity.type
_entity.pdbx_description
1 polymer ?
#
loop_
_entity_poly.entity_id
_entity_poly.type
_entity_poly.pdbx_seq_one_letter_code
_entity_poly.pdbx_strand_id
1 'polypeptide(L)'
;MTTDVLFCSFHTPDEYYARSAANLRASLDRLGVAHEIAEVPKAPDEEWLEICRKKIPFLHSVCDRNPDRKIFWIDVDCDIDYLPDFVSGFSADIIGFQRGFGHPMRIGYGSSARFWEPCFWGINTTPAARAYIRDAHLACESMTLRATDDFFFEEAWRKNADQLTFQMIPSSMLLGRADQPDTGRRPFFYFGSSGNVATFKGLAAQHTRNSAARSTATKGGVKSMALKVARQTQEALPQRLAVPLRRLSDEIGLTEFLSPTLPASRQLSQRSIYNIVHDAREGRRDAVEARLADISSRRLLGNADRAVIGAAQAFLDYSGDDETALPLLWWDKPYPGNYGDWLSPLVFHDALKRPVRFQRHDEIGARPHLIGIGSIGRFAQASSIVVGAGFSRADAEIAPDATYISLRGPYSAQLVAAAGGPQVERFGDPAAILPRLIPLERPASTNGRLALVRHFAHRNISLRLPEHVDELSVLLSRRADIQAFIARLGQYDAVLTSAMHVYITCQAYGIPVALITFDGFEDAVAGDQMKYRDYAAGVGLPERMPQTIGHDLRQRALPDLVENERIPKTAMDEIYAALTEAAAMFDRMLQPSQQ
;
A
#
# COMPACT_ATOMS: atom_id res chain seq x y z
N MET A 1 -23.10 4.57 30.94
CA MET A 1 -22.79 3.32 31.67
C MET A 1 -21.28 3.20 31.65
N THR A 2 -20.61 3.31 32.79
CA THR A 2 -19.16 3.12 32.89
C THR A 2 -18.84 1.71 32.42
N THR A 3 -18.09 1.60 31.34
CA THR A 3 -17.74 0.33 30.68
C THR A 3 -16.98 -0.55 31.66
N ASP A 4 -17.48 -1.75 31.93
CA ASP A 4 -16.91 -2.74 32.85
C ASP A 4 -15.67 -3.44 32.24
N VAL A 5 -14.73 -2.61 31.79
CA VAL A 5 -13.47 -3.03 31.16
C VAL A 5 -12.29 -2.42 31.91
N LEU A 6 -11.19 -3.16 31.98
CA LEU A 6 -9.91 -2.69 32.49
C LEU A 6 -8.83 -2.96 31.45
N PHE A 7 -8.13 -1.92 31.01
CA PHE A 7 -6.98 -2.07 30.13
C PHE A 7 -5.73 -2.27 30.97
N CYS A 8 -4.89 -3.23 30.64
CA CYS A 8 -3.64 -3.46 31.34
C CYS A 8 -2.47 -3.59 30.36
N SER A 9 -1.31 -3.09 30.81
CA SER A 9 -0.05 -3.17 30.08
C SER A 9 1.12 -3.09 31.07
N PHE A 10 2.33 -3.31 30.58
CA PHE A 10 3.53 -2.94 31.32
C PHE A 10 4.57 -2.31 30.40
N HIS A 11 5.51 -1.58 30.99
CA HIS A 11 6.71 -1.09 30.31
C HIS A 11 7.96 -1.37 31.12
N THR A 12 9.10 -1.43 30.44
CA THR A 12 10.42 -1.36 31.06
C THR A 12 10.79 0.11 31.31
N PRO A 13 11.81 0.40 32.15
CA PRO A 13 12.24 1.77 32.44
C PRO A 13 12.96 2.46 31.26
N ASP A 14 13.16 1.77 30.14
CA ASP A 14 13.78 2.36 28.95
C ASP A 14 12.94 3.57 28.46
N GLU A 15 13.61 4.68 28.10
CA GLU A 15 12.95 5.96 27.75
C GLU A 15 11.85 5.80 26.69
N TYR A 16 12.08 4.96 25.67
CA TYR A 16 11.11 4.66 24.63
C TYR A 16 9.81 4.08 25.20
N TYR A 17 9.90 3.05 26.04
CA TYR A 17 8.72 2.38 26.59
C TYR A 17 8.05 3.19 27.70
N ALA A 18 8.82 3.93 28.49
CA ALA A 18 8.27 4.89 29.46
C ALA A 18 7.45 5.99 28.78
N ARG A 19 7.97 6.56 27.67
CA ARG A 19 7.21 7.53 26.86
C ARG A 19 5.97 6.91 26.21
N SER A 20 6.09 5.67 25.73
CA SER A 20 4.96 4.96 25.12
C SER A 20 3.86 4.67 26.16
N ALA A 21 4.24 4.31 27.38
CA ALA A 21 3.32 4.14 28.51
C ALA A 21 2.60 5.45 28.88
N ALA A 22 3.34 6.56 28.93
CA ALA A 22 2.74 7.87 29.19
C ALA A 22 1.71 8.26 28.10
N ASN A 23 2.03 7.99 26.83
CA ASN A 23 1.11 8.24 25.72
C ASN A 23 -0.16 7.38 25.81
N LEU A 24 0.00 6.09 26.09
CA LEU A 24 -1.13 5.17 26.23
C LEU A 24 -2.02 5.56 27.43
N ARG A 25 -1.43 5.89 28.59
CA ARG A 25 -2.16 6.41 29.76
C ARG A 25 -2.99 7.64 29.39
N ALA A 26 -2.37 8.63 28.75
CA ALA A 26 -3.05 9.85 28.33
C ALA A 26 -4.22 9.57 27.36
N SER A 27 -4.07 8.60 26.46
CA SER A 27 -5.17 8.18 25.58
C SER A 27 -6.30 7.47 26.33
N LEU A 28 -5.99 6.57 27.26
CA LEU A 28 -7.01 5.86 28.05
C LEU A 28 -7.74 6.80 29.02
N ASP A 29 -7.02 7.73 29.65
CA ASP A 29 -7.59 8.80 30.49
C ASP A 29 -8.54 9.68 29.69
N ARG A 30 -8.12 10.13 28.50
CA ARG A 30 -8.98 10.93 27.59
C ARG A 30 -10.28 10.20 27.24
N LEU A 31 -10.23 8.88 27.14
CA LEU A 31 -11.39 8.03 26.83
C LEU A 31 -12.22 7.64 28.06
N GLY A 32 -11.77 7.98 29.27
CA GLY A 32 -12.40 7.53 30.52
C GLY A 32 -12.33 6.01 30.71
N VAL A 33 -11.34 5.35 30.10
CA VAL A 33 -11.13 3.91 30.20
C VAL A 33 -10.22 3.62 31.39
N ALA A 34 -10.73 2.86 32.35
CA ALA A 34 -9.95 2.41 33.49
C ALA A 34 -8.76 1.56 33.03
N HIS A 35 -7.59 1.81 33.60
CA HIS A 35 -6.36 1.13 33.19
C HIS A 35 -5.36 0.88 34.32
N GLU A 36 -4.53 -0.15 34.14
CA GLU A 36 -3.40 -0.54 35.00
C GLU A 36 -2.16 -0.72 34.12
N ILE A 37 -1.30 0.30 34.06
CA ILE A 37 -0.06 0.26 33.29
C ILE A 37 1.11 0.31 34.26
N ALA A 38 1.79 -0.81 34.46
CA ALA A 38 2.84 -0.96 35.46
C ALA A 38 4.24 -0.78 34.85
N GLU A 39 5.15 -0.18 35.62
CA GLU A 39 6.58 -0.27 35.32
C GLU A 39 7.11 -1.60 35.86
N VAL A 40 7.84 -2.35 35.03
CA VAL A 40 8.43 -3.64 35.38
C VAL A 40 9.95 -3.51 35.33
N PRO A 41 10.67 -3.91 36.40
CA PRO A 41 12.13 -3.88 36.41
C PRO A 41 12.72 -4.70 35.27
N LYS A 42 13.79 -4.18 34.67
CA LYS A 42 14.58 -4.84 33.63
C LYS A 42 16.01 -4.99 34.12
N ALA A 43 16.52 -6.22 34.22
CA ALA A 43 17.92 -6.43 34.58
C ALA A 43 18.85 -6.06 33.41
N PRO A 44 20.11 -5.67 33.64
CA PRO A 44 21.03 -5.22 32.59
C PRO A 44 21.29 -6.26 31.48
N ASP A 45 21.19 -7.54 31.81
CA ASP A 45 21.38 -8.70 30.93
C ASP A 45 20.07 -9.39 30.54
N GLU A 46 18.92 -8.84 30.95
CA GLU A 46 17.62 -9.43 30.67
C GLU A 46 17.26 -9.29 29.19
N GLU A 47 17.06 -10.43 28.54
CA GLU A 47 16.84 -10.51 27.11
C GLU A 47 15.40 -10.12 26.75
N TRP A 48 15.20 -9.61 25.53
CA TRP A 48 13.88 -9.18 25.06
C TRP A 48 12.80 -10.28 25.15
N LEU A 49 13.19 -11.54 24.94
CA LEU A 49 12.31 -12.71 25.08
C LEU A 49 11.79 -12.89 26.52
N GLU A 50 12.65 -12.63 27.51
CA GLU A 50 12.32 -12.77 28.93
C GLU A 50 11.36 -11.66 29.37
N ILE A 51 11.58 -10.44 28.86
CA ILE A 51 10.68 -9.31 29.05
C ILE A 51 9.29 -9.62 28.45
N CYS A 52 9.24 -10.13 27.21
CA CYS A 52 7.96 -10.51 26.59
C CYS A 52 7.21 -11.54 27.43
N ARG A 53 7.91 -12.55 27.96
CA ARG A 53 7.32 -13.62 28.79
C ARG A 53 6.64 -13.09 30.06
N LYS A 54 7.08 -11.96 30.63
CA LYS A 54 6.44 -11.33 31.80
C LYS A 54 4.98 -10.91 31.57
N LYS A 55 4.54 -10.80 30.30
CA LYS A 55 3.14 -10.51 29.92
C LYS A 55 2.15 -11.49 30.51
N ILE A 56 2.47 -12.77 30.49
CA ILE A 56 1.55 -13.84 30.90
C ILE A 56 1.26 -13.80 32.41
N PRO A 57 2.27 -13.88 33.31
CA PRO A 57 1.99 -13.82 34.75
C PRO A 57 1.40 -12.47 35.16
N PHE A 58 1.78 -11.37 34.51
CA PHE A 58 1.17 -10.07 34.76
C PHE A 58 -0.33 -10.07 34.43
N LEU A 59 -0.70 -10.47 33.20
CA LEU A 59 -2.09 -10.52 32.75
C LEU A 59 -2.93 -11.49 33.60
N HIS A 60 -2.37 -12.65 33.97
CA HIS A 60 -3.00 -13.60 34.89
C HIS A 60 -3.31 -12.93 36.24
N SER A 61 -2.33 -12.24 36.83
CA SER A 61 -2.52 -11.55 38.11
C SER A 61 -3.59 -10.46 38.05
N VAL A 62 -3.69 -9.73 36.94
CA VAL A 62 -4.72 -8.70 36.73
C VAL A 62 -6.10 -9.35 36.63
N CYS A 63 -6.22 -10.49 35.94
CA CYS A 63 -7.46 -11.26 35.85
C CYS A 63 -7.93 -11.74 37.24
N ASP A 64 -7.02 -12.27 38.05
CA ASP A 64 -7.34 -12.78 39.40
C ASP A 64 -7.80 -11.67 40.35
N ARG A 65 -7.17 -10.49 40.27
CA ARG A 65 -7.57 -9.31 41.08
C ARG A 65 -8.89 -8.69 40.64
N ASN A 66 -9.34 -8.96 39.42
CA ASN A 66 -10.52 -8.34 38.82
C ASN A 66 -11.47 -9.40 38.23
N PRO A 67 -12.04 -10.29 39.06
CA PRO A 67 -12.84 -11.42 38.57
C PRO A 67 -14.05 -10.97 37.74
N ASP A 68 -14.69 -9.87 38.15
CA ASP A 68 -15.95 -9.37 37.59
C ASP A 68 -15.77 -8.40 36.41
N ARG A 69 -14.53 -8.08 36.01
CA ARG A 69 -14.25 -7.10 34.93
C ARG A 69 -13.68 -7.76 33.70
N LYS A 70 -14.05 -7.29 32.50
CA LYS A 70 -13.38 -7.71 31.26
C LYS A 70 -11.99 -7.08 31.20
N ILE A 71 -10.98 -7.87 30.91
CA ILE A 71 -9.58 -7.42 30.92
C ILE A 71 -9.06 -7.31 29.51
N PHE A 72 -8.48 -6.18 29.15
CA PHE A 72 -7.82 -5.97 27.87
C PHE A 72 -6.32 -5.88 28.05
N TRP A 73 -5.57 -6.75 27.40
CA TRP A 73 -4.15 -6.53 27.16
C TRP A 73 -3.96 -5.60 25.97
N ILE A 74 -3.08 -4.61 26.11
CA ILE A 74 -2.58 -3.79 25.00
C ILE A 74 -1.07 -3.64 25.16
N ASP A 75 -0.29 -3.90 24.11
CA ASP A 75 1.15 -3.63 24.14
C ASP A 75 1.39 -2.13 24.35
N VAL A 76 2.42 -1.78 25.11
CA VAL A 76 2.61 -0.40 25.58
C VAL A 76 3.01 0.59 24.47
N ASP A 77 3.51 0.07 23.35
CA ASP A 77 3.81 0.82 22.13
C ASP A 77 2.61 0.91 21.17
N CYS A 78 1.49 0.27 21.50
CA CYS A 78 0.20 0.42 20.82
C CYS A 78 -0.65 1.52 21.47
N ASP A 79 -1.72 1.93 20.78
CA ASP A 79 -2.65 2.95 21.30
C ASP A 79 -4.05 2.79 20.70
N ILE A 80 -5.04 3.47 21.29
CA ILE A 80 -6.40 3.54 20.77
C ILE A 80 -6.90 4.98 20.69
N ASP A 81 -7.63 5.29 19.62
CA ASP A 81 -8.22 6.63 19.45
C ASP A 81 -9.64 6.74 20.02
N TYR A 82 -10.39 5.65 19.96
CA TYR A 82 -11.69 5.47 20.61
C TYR A 82 -11.88 3.98 20.93
N LEU A 83 -12.89 3.65 21.75
CA LEU A 83 -13.22 2.26 22.06
C LEU A 83 -14.58 1.89 21.42
N PRO A 84 -14.62 1.08 20.35
CA PRO A 84 -15.87 0.70 19.70
C PRO A 84 -16.77 -0.15 20.61
N ASP A 85 -18.09 0.01 20.48
CA ASP A 85 -19.08 -0.76 21.27
C ASP A 85 -18.96 -2.28 21.10
N PHE A 86 -18.60 -2.75 19.89
CA PHE A 86 -18.40 -4.19 19.65
C PHE A 86 -17.13 -4.72 20.32
N VAL A 87 -16.18 -3.84 20.66
CA VAL A 87 -14.96 -4.19 21.40
C VAL A 87 -15.24 -4.13 22.89
N SER A 88 -15.77 -3.04 23.43
CA SER A 88 -16.08 -2.93 24.86
C SER A 88 -17.19 -3.90 25.31
N GLY A 89 -18.19 -4.10 24.47
CA GLY A 89 -19.37 -4.92 24.71
C GLY A 89 -19.26 -6.38 24.26
N PHE A 90 -18.08 -6.86 23.86
CA PHE A 90 -17.93 -8.23 23.31
C PHE A 90 -18.47 -9.29 24.28
N SER A 91 -19.18 -10.29 23.76
CA SER A 91 -19.83 -11.35 24.55
C SER A 91 -19.07 -12.68 24.53
N ALA A 92 -18.15 -12.87 23.58
CA ALA A 92 -17.33 -14.07 23.48
C ALA A 92 -16.36 -14.21 24.67
N ASP A 93 -15.76 -15.37 24.86
CA ASP A 93 -14.75 -15.59 25.91
C ASP A 93 -13.49 -14.75 25.64
N ILE A 94 -13.10 -14.63 24.36
CA ILE A 94 -11.92 -13.88 23.91
C ILE A 94 -12.27 -13.00 22.70
N ILE A 95 -11.69 -11.81 22.62
CA ILE A 95 -11.69 -10.95 21.43
C ILE A 95 -10.27 -10.52 21.07
N GLY A 96 -9.93 -10.46 19.79
CA GLY A 96 -8.62 -9.97 19.36
C GLY A 96 -8.45 -9.91 17.84
N PHE A 97 -7.25 -9.55 17.40
CA PHE A 97 -6.87 -9.63 15.98
C PHE A 97 -6.31 -11.01 15.64
N GLN A 98 -6.55 -11.47 14.41
CA GLN A 98 -5.84 -12.59 13.83
C GLN A 98 -4.35 -12.25 13.68
N ARG A 99 -3.46 -13.23 13.88
CA ARG A 99 -2.03 -13.11 13.62
C ARG A 99 -1.72 -12.42 12.26
N GLY A 100 -0.85 -11.41 12.30
CA GLY A 100 -0.45 -10.58 11.16
C GLY A 100 -1.52 -9.56 10.72
N PHE A 101 -2.58 -9.38 11.52
CA PHE A 101 -3.78 -8.65 11.16
C PHE A 101 -4.35 -9.16 9.82
N GLY A 102 -4.47 -10.49 9.70
CA GLY A 102 -4.88 -11.19 8.49
C GLY A 102 -6.31 -10.90 8.06
N HIS A 103 -6.61 -11.14 6.78
CA HIS A 103 -7.98 -11.10 6.27
C HIS A 103 -8.77 -12.32 6.80
N PRO A 104 -10.06 -12.19 7.21
CA PRO A 104 -10.85 -13.30 7.77
C PRO A 104 -10.91 -14.57 6.91
N MET A 105 -10.84 -14.43 5.58
CA MET A 105 -10.77 -15.60 4.66
C MET A 105 -9.47 -16.41 4.75
N ARG A 106 -8.46 -15.91 5.47
CA ARG A 106 -7.18 -16.59 5.73
C ARG A 106 -7.06 -16.95 7.22
N ILE A 107 -8.16 -16.99 7.96
CA ILE A 107 -8.17 -17.35 9.38
C ILE A 107 -7.67 -18.78 9.63
N GLY A 108 -7.08 -18.99 10.80
CA GLY A 108 -6.67 -20.31 11.28
C GLY A 108 -5.30 -20.78 10.79
N TYR A 109 -5.01 -22.05 11.05
CA TYR A 109 -3.66 -22.61 10.92
C TYR A 109 -3.21 -22.90 9.48
N GLY A 110 -4.08 -22.71 8.49
CA GLY A 110 -3.71 -22.85 7.08
C GLY A 110 -2.76 -21.75 6.60
N SER A 111 -2.79 -20.56 7.22
CA SER A 111 -2.00 -19.39 6.81
C SER A 111 -0.92 -18.99 7.82
N SER A 112 -1.09 -19.33 9.09
CA SER A 112 -0.21 -18.93 10.19
C SER A 112 0.03 -20.12 11.12
N ALA A 113 1.19 -20.17 11.78
CA ALA A 113 1.44 -21.16 12.82
C ALA A 113 0.72 -20.83 14.14
N ARG A 114 0.24 -19.58 14.28
CA ARG A 114 -0.43 -19.04 15.46
C ARG A 114 -1.74 -18.38 15.11
N PHE A 115 -2.72 -18.45 15.99
CA PHE A 115 -4.05 -17.91 15.72
C PHE A 115 -4.15 -16.40 15.99
N TRP A 116 -3.70 -15.96 17.16
CA TRP A 116 -3.91 -14.61 17.69
C TRP A 116 -2.69 -13.69 17.51
N GLU A 117 -2.94 -12.38 17.35
CA GLU A 117 -1.91 -11.34 17.38
C GLU A 117 -1.72 -10.80 18.81
N PRO A 118 -0.58 -11.04 19.50
CA PRO A 118 -0.39 -10.80 20.95
C PRO A 118 -0.40 -9.35 21.43
N CYS A 119 -0.69 -8.37 20.58
CA CYS A 119 -0.59 -6.95 20.92
C CYS A 119 -1.87 -6.32 21.46
N PHE A 120 -3.03 -6.95 21.24
CA PHE A 120 -4.32 -6.42 21.70
C PHE A 120 -5.36 -7.53 21.85
N TRP A 121 -5.72 -7.90 23.09
CA TRP A 121 -6.68 -8.96 23.41
C TRP A 121 -7.64 -8.57 24.52
N GLY A 122 -8.91 -8.89 24.36
CA GLY A 122 -9.92 -8.80 25.42
C GLY A 122 -10.27 -10.19 25.96
N ILE A 123 -10.39 -10.27 27.29
CA ILE A 123 -10.61 -11.49 28.05
C ILE A 123 -11.83 -11.29 28.92
N ASN A 124 -12.83 -12.14 28.71
CA ASN A 124 -14.10 -12.03 29.41
C ASN A 124 -14.00 -12.59 30.84
N THR A 125 -15.07 -12.40 31.61
CA THR A 125 -15.20 -12.86 33.00
C THR A 125 -15.62 -14.32 33.10
N THR A 126 -15.83 -14.99 31.96
CA THR A 126 -16.32 -16.37 31.91
C THR A 126 -15.28 -17.34 32.47
N PRO A 127 -15.72 -18.47 33.08
CA PRO A 127 -14.78 -19.49 33.57
C PRO A 127 -13.82 -20.02 32.49
N ALA A 128 -14.29 -20.13 31.24
CA ALA A 128 -13.47 -20.60 30.12
C ALA A 128 -12.37 -19.59 29.74
N ALA A 129 -12.70 -18.29 29.64
CA ALA A 129 -11.73 -17.23 29.37
C ALA A 129 -10.65 -17.15 30.46
N ARG A 130 -11.05 -17.27 31.73
CA ARG A 130 -10.10 -17.28 32.86
C ARG A 130 -9.25 -18.55 32.89
N ALA A 131 -9.83 -19.71 32.56
CA ALA A 131 -9.08 -20.96 32.45
C ALA A 131 -8.00 -20.90 31.37
N TYR A 132 -8.30 -20.29 30.23
CA TYR A 132 -7.32 -20.04 29.16
C TYR A 132 -6.08 -19.27 29.67
N ILE A 133 -6.27 -18.19 30.42
CA ILE A 133 -5.14 -17.40 30.94
C ILE A 133 -4.37 -18.12 32.04
N ARG A 134 -5.08 -18.84 32.92
CA ARG A 134 -4.43 -19.70 33.91
C ARG A 134 -3.59 -20.79 33.24
N ASP A 135 -4.08 -21.40 32.18
CA ASP A 135 -3.33 -22.41 31.42
C ASP A 135 -2.11 -21.82 30.70
N ALA A 136 -2.20 -20.61 30.17
CA ALA A 136 -1.06 -19.91 29.59
C ALA A 136 0.02 -19.64 30.66
N HIS A 137 -0.40 -19.24 31.87
CA HIS A 137 0.50 -19.04 33.00
C HIS A 137 1.15 -20.35 33.46
N LEU A 138 0.38 -21.42 33.62
CA LEU A 138 0.91 -22.75 33.97
C LEU A 138 1.90 -23.28 32.92
N ALA A 139 1.61 -23.08 31.63
CA ALA A 139 2.55 -23.41 30.56
C ALA A 139 3.83 -22.58 30.67
N CYS A 140 3.69 -21.28 30.95
CA CYS A 140 4.81 -20.37 31.20
C CYS A 140 5.63 -20.75 32.43
N GLU A 141 5.09 -21.41 33.46
CA GLU A 141 5.87 -21.87 34.62
C GLU A 141 6.50 -23.25 34.42
N SER A 142 5.77 -24.16 33.77
CA SER A 142 6.15 -25.57 33.68
C SER A 142 7.04 -25.92 32.49
N MET A 143 6.96 -25.18 31.38
CA MET A 143 7.75 -25.47 30.18
C MET A 143 9.12 -24.81 30.24
N THR A 144 10.17 -25.59 29.97
CA THR A 144 11.58 -25.18 29.98
C THR A 144 12.06 -24.56 28.67
N LEU A 145 11.19 -24.47 27.66
CA LEU A 145 11.53 -24.00 26.33
C LEU A 145 11.63 -22.46 26.25
N ARG A 146 12.61 -21.97 25.49
CA ARG A 146 12.86 -20.53 25.30
C ARG A 146 11.95 -19.97 24.20
N ALA A 147 10.83 -19.38 24.60
CA ALA A 147 9.85 -18.76 23.70
C ALA A 147 9.30 -17.44 24.26
N THR A 148 8.72 -16.66 23.34
CA THR A 148 7.92 -15.47 23.64
C THR A 148 6.56 -15.82 24.24
N ASP A 149 5.91 -14.81 24.80
CA ASP A 149 4.52 -14.85 25.30
C ASP A 149 3.54 -15.52 24.34
N ASP A 150 3.61 -15.17 23.06
CA ASP A 150 2.67 -15.65 22.05
C ASP A 150 2.74 -17.17 21.78
N PHE A 151 3.82 -17.85 22.19
CA PHE A 151 3.89 -19.32 22.17
C PHE A 151 3.01 -19.93 23.26
N PHE A 152 3.12 -19.45 24.50
CA PHE A 152 2.38 -20.04 25.62
C PHE A 152 0.89 -19.75 25.53
N PHE A 153 0.52 -18.57 25.03
CA PHE A 153 -0.86 -18.26 24.71
C PHE A 153 -1.43 -19.12 23.59
N GLU A 154 -0.60 -19.50 22.61
CA GLU A 154 -0.99 -20.44 21.56
C GLU A 154 -1.17 -21.86 22.10
N GLU A 155 -0.32 -22.32 23.02
CA GLU A 155 -0.48 -23.62 23.70
C GLU A 155 -1.78 -23.67 24.53
N ALA A 156 -2.04 -22.62 25.31
CA ALA A 156 -3.28 -22.51 26.06
C ALA A 156 -4.51 -22.44 25.13
N TRP A 157 -4.40 -21.77 23.99
CA TRP A 157 -5.45 -21.70 22.99
C TRP A 157 -5.71 -23.09 22.39
N ARG A 158 -4.66 -23.83 21.99
CA ARG A 158 -4.79 -25.21 21.47
C ARG A 158 -5.44 -26.16 22.47
N LYS A 159 -5.13 -26.01 23.76
CA LYS A 159 -5.72 -26.81 24.84
C LYS A 159 -7.21 -26.50 25.04
N ASN A 160 -7.60 -25.23 24.94
CA ASN A 160 -8.92 -24.75 25.35
C ASN A 160 -9.89 -24.44 24.18
N ALA A 161 -9.43 -24.44 22.93
CA ALA A 161 -10.18 -23.94 21.77
C ALA A 161 -11.57 -24.58 21.60
N ASP A 162 -11.73 -25.87 21.92
CA ASP A 162 -13.02 -26.57 21.80
C ASP A 162 -14.08 -26.06 22.80
N GLN A 163 -13.66 -25.33 23.84
CA GLN A 163 -14.52 -24.81 24.90
C GLN A 163 -14.65 -23.28 24.87
N LEU A 164 -13.91 -22.61 23.99
CA LEU A 164 -13.87 -21.15 23.89
C LEU A 164 -14.71 -20.65 22.72
N THR A 165 -15.59 -19.71 23.01
CA THR A 165 -16.14 -18.79 22.01
C THR A 165 -15.15 -17.65 21.77
N PHE A 166 -15.08 -17.15 20.54
CA PHE A 166 -14.18 -16.04 20.23
C PHE A 166 -14.79 -15.05 19.24
N GLN A 167 -14.35 -13.81 19.34
CA GLN A 167 -14.71 -12.71 18.43
C GLN A 167 -13.46 -12.18 17.73
N MET A 168 -13.53 -12.03 16.40
CA MET A 168 -12.43 -11.49 15.60
C MET A 168 -12.61 -9.99 15.38
N ILE A 169 -11.60 -9.20 15.68
CA ILE A 169 -11.54 -7.79 15.28
C ILE A 169 -11.13 -7.74 13.79
N PRO A 170 -11.92 -7.09 12.92
CA PRO A 170 -11.55 -6.95 11.50
C PRO A 170 -10.22 -6.23 11.34
N SER A 171 -9.38 -6.68 10.41
CA SER A 171 -8.10 -6.01 10.11
C SER A 171 -8.26 -4.58 9.59
N SER A 172 -9.46 -4.18 9.15
CA SER A 172 -9.80 -2.79 8.84
C SER A 172 -9.91 -1.89 10.06
N MET A 173 -9.86 -2.42 11.29
CA MET A 173 -9.87 -1.60 12.51
C MET A 173 -8.48 -1.13 12.94
N LEU A 174 -7.43 -1.60 12.23
CA LEU A 174 -6.06 -1.16 12.39
C LEU A 174 -5.83 0.16 11.64
N LEU A 175 -5.42 1.20 12.35
CA LEU A 175 -5.02 2.50 11.84
C LEU A 175 -3.80 2.35 10.91
N GLY A 176 -3.74 3.16 9.84
CA GLY A 176 -2.56 3.18 8.97
C GLY A 176 -2.50 2.14 7.87
N ARG A 177 -3.56 1.34 7.65
CA ARG A 177 -3.73 0.53 6.42
C ARG A 177 -4.65 1.24 5.45
N ALA A 178 -4.13 1.80 4.36
CA ALA A 178 -4.93 2.53 3.38
C ALA A 178 -5.87 1.65 2.53
N ASP A 179 -5.67 0.33 2.51
CA ASP A 179 -6.49 -0.62 1.74
C ASP A 179 -7.80 -0.98 2.48
N GLN A 180 -8.26 -0.12 3.40
CA GLN A 180 -9.52 -0.37 4.09
C GLN A 180 -10.66 -0.39 3.06
N PRO A 181 -11.47 -1.46 3.06
CA PRO A 181 -12.80 -1.36 2.48
C PRO A 181 -13.48 -0.13 3.08
N ASP A 182 -14.27 0.60 2.29
CA ASP A 182 -15.23 1.53 2.86
C ASP A 182 -16.24 0.71 3.68
N THR A 183 -15.94 0.55 4.97
CA THR A 183 -16.76 -0.19 5.93
C THR A 183 -17.71 0.74 6.68
N GLY A 184 -17.66 2.05 6.40
CA GLY A 184 -18.33 3.09 7.20
C GLY A 184 -17.84 3.18 8.66
N ARG A 185 -16.79 2.44 9.04
CA ARG A 185 -16.26 2.40 10.41
C ARG A 185 -14.83 2.93 10.44
N ARG A 186 -14.58 3.89 11.32
CA ARG A 186 -13.25 4.46 11.55
C ARG A 186 -12.35 3.43 12.25
N PRO A 187 -11.11 3.18 11.81
CA PRO A 187 -10.15 2.37 12.58
C PRO A 187 -9.92 2.96 13.98
N PHE A 188 -9.69 2.11 14.97
CA PHE A 188 -9.53 2.54 16.36
C PHE A 188 -8.16 2.18 16.96
N PHE A 189 -7.50 1.15 16.44
CA PHE A 189 -6.28 0.58 17.03
C PHE A 189 -5.03 1.00 16.27
N TYR A 190 -4.04 1.53 16.99
CA TYR A 190 -2.71 1.87 16.48
C TYR A 190 -1.70 0.81 16.92
N PHE A 191 -1.03 0.17 15.97
CA PHE A 191 0.03 -0.79 16.26
C PHE A 191 1.40 -0.10 16.25
N GLY A 192 2.15 -0.24 17.33
CA GLY A 192 3.51 0.29 17.46
C GLY A 192 4.52 -0.44 16.57
N SER A 193 5.48 0.29 16.01
CA SER A 193 6.61 -0.28 15.29
C SER A 193 7.81 -0.46 16.22
N SER A 194 7.77 -1.41 17.16
CA SER A 194 8.99 -1.76 17.91
C SER A 194 9.99 -2.46 16.97
N GLY A 195 11.06 -1.74 16.61
CA GLY A 195 12.08 -2.15 15.63
C GLY A 195 12.94 -3.37 15.99
N ASN A 196 12.63 -4.12 17.04
CA ASN A 196 13.48 -5.22 17.54
C ASN A 196 13.10 -6.61 17.00
N VAL A 197 11.95 -6.76 16.34
CA VAL A 197 11.46 -8.07 15.86
C VAL A 197 12.37 -8.68 14.79
N ALA A 198 13.04 -7.86 13.98
CA ALA A 198 13.93 -8.35 12.91
C ALA A 198 15.24 -8.94 13.45
N THR A 199 15.76 -8.41 14.57
CA THR A 199 17.08 -8.74 15.12
C THR A 199 17.11 -10.10 15.84
N PHE A 200 15.97 -10.57 16.37
CA PHE A 200 15.89 -11.79 17.17
C PHE A 200 15.14 -12.95 16.48
N LYS A 201 14.81 -12.79 15.19
CA LYS A 201 14.11 -13.80 14.38
C LYS A 201 15.05 -14.98 14.09
N GLY A 202 14.99 -16.01 14.94
CA GLY A 202 15.80 -17.23 14.85
C GLY A 202 16.34 -17.78 16.18
N LEU A 203 16.25 -16.99 17.27
CA LEU A 203 16.73 -17.37 18.61
C LEU A 203 15.63 -17.90 19.54
N ALA A 204 14.36 -17.70 19.18
CA ALA A 204 13.19 -18.14 19.93
C ALA A 204 12.53 -19.35 19.27
N ALA A 205 12.06 -20.30 20.08
CA ALA A 205 11.27 -21.41 19.58
C ALA A 205 9.94 -20.93 18.97
N GLN A 206 9.49 -21.62 17.92
CA GLN A 206 8.31 -21.30 17.16
C GLN A 206 7.51 -22.58 16.88
N HIS A 207 6.19 -22.47 16.77
CA HIS A 207 5.40 -23.58 16.23
C HIS A 207 5.72 -23.75 14.75
N THR A 208 6.06 -24.97 14.34
CA THR A 208 6.14 -25.34 12.93
C THR A 208 4.72 -25.59 12.40
N ARG A 209 4.48 -25.28 11.12
CA ARG A 209 3.21 -25.63 10.48
C ARG A 209 3.04 -27.14 10.51
N ASN A 210 1.91 -27.64 11.01
CA ASN A 210 1.58 -29.06 10.99
C ASN A 210 1.45 -29.55 9.54
N SER A 211 2.39 -30.37 9.09
CA SER A 211 2.30 -31.15 7.86
C SER A 211 2.05 -32.63 8.19
N ALA A 212 0.82 -33.01 8.53
CA ALA A 212 0.35 -34.40 8.63
C ALA A 212 -1.19 -34.39 8.73
N ALA A 213 -2.01 -35.26 8.12
CA ALA A 213 -1.77 -36.50 7.38
C ALA A 213 -2.96 -36.81 6.44
N ARG A 214 -2.68 -37.36 5.26
CA ARG A 214 -3.53 -38.40 4.64
C ARG A 214 -2.61 -39.35 3.86
N SER A 215 -2.26 -40.46 4.48
CA SER A 215 -1.80 -41.65 3.79
C SER A 215 -3.02 -42.35 3.19
N THR A 216 -3.16 -42.32 1.88
CA THR A 216 -3.72 -43.43 1.11
C THR A 216 -2.80 -43.66 -0.07
N ALA A 217 -2.60 -44.93 -0.38
CA ALA A 217 -1.43 -45.46 -1.06
C ALA A 217 -1.28 -45.04 -2.54
N THR A 218 -0.05 -45.28 -3.02
CA THR A 218 0.40 -45.43 -4.42
C THR A 218 0.33 -44.24 -5.38
N LYS A 219 1.40 -43.41 -5.38
CA LYS A 219 2.07 -42.83 -6.59
C LYS A 219 3.29 -41.94 -6.25
N GLY A 220 4.05 -42.26 -5.19
CA GLY A 220 5.20 -41.46 -4.74
C GLY A 220 6.55 -41.80 -5.40
N GLY A 221 6.73 -43.02 -5.92
CA GLY A 221 8.03 -43.48 -6.44
C GLY A 221 8.43 -42.90 -7.80
N VAL A 222 7.46 -42.56 -8.65
CA VAL A 222 7.73 -42.05 -10.01
C VAL A 222 8.06 -40.55 -10.01
N LYS A 223 7.55 -39.80 -9.02
CA LYS A 223 7.70 -38.34 -8.95
C LYS A 223 9.08 -37.89 -8.46
N SER A 224 9.71 -38.60 -7.52
CA SER A 224 11.05 -38.24 -7.03
C SER A 224 12.15 -38.55 -8.05
N MET A 225 11.95 -39.60 -8.86
CA MET A 225 12.86 -39.97 -9.94
C MET A 225 12.74 -38.99 -11.11
N ALA A 226 11.52 -38.59 -11.49
CA ALA A 226 11.28 -37.56 -12.50
C ALA A 226 11.88 -36.19 -12.10
N LEU A 227 11.81 -35.82 -10.80
CA LEU A 227 12.40 -34.58 -10.31
C LEU A 227 13.94 -34.60 -10.30
N LYS A 228 14.55 -35.76 -10.03
CA LYS A 228 16.01 -35.94 -10.09
C LYS A 228 16.52 -35.91 -11.52
N VAL A 229 15.80 -36.56 -12.45
CA VAL A 229 16.11 -36.50 -13.89
C VAL A 229 15.95 -35.07 -14.41
N ALA A 230 14.87 -34.37 -14.04
CA ALA A 230 14.64 -32.97 -14.42
C ALA A 230 15.75 -32.02 -13.93
N ARG A 231 16.25 -32.22 -12.70
CA ARG A 231 17.39 -31.47 -12.15
C ARG A 231 18.70 -31.76 -12.86
N GLN A 232 18.99 -33.03 -13.17
CA GLN A 232 20.21 -33.40 -13.88
C GLN A 232 20.20 -32.93 -15.34
N THR A 233 19.04 -32.91 -16.01
CA THR A 233 18.90 -32.31 -17.34
C THR A 233 18.99 -30.78 -17.30
N GLN A 234 18.57 -30.12 -16.21
CA GLN A 234 18.68 -28.66 -16.04
C GLN A 234 20.13 -28.17 -15.87
N GLU A 235 21.02 -28.99 -15.30
CA GLU A 235 22.43 -28.63 -15.11
C GLU A 235 23.29 -28.82 -16.37
N ALA A 236 22.80 -29.58 -17.35
CA ALA A 236 23.50 -29.87 -18.61
C ALA A 236 23.11 -28.95 -19.79
N LEU A 237 22.21 -27.97 -19.59
CA LEU A 237 21.68 -27.11 -20.65
C LEU A 237 22.49 -25.80 -20.80
N PRO A 238 22.90 -25.41 -22.03
CA PRO A 238 23.62 -24.16 -22.27
C PRO A 238 22.81 -22.93 -21.81
N GLN A 239 23.47 -21.95 -21.19
CA GLN A 239 22.86 -20.78 -20.55
C GLN A 239 21.87 -20.00 -21.43
N ARG A 240 22.00 -20.05 -22.77
CA ARG A 240 21.09 -19.37 -23.72
C ARG A 240 19.69 -19.97 -23.81
N LEU A 241 19.50 -21.24 -23.43
CA LEU A 241 18.18 -21.93 -23.46
C LEU A 241 17.53 -22.04 -22.07
N ALA A 242 18.25 -21.74 -20.99
CA ALA A 242 17.77 -21.87 -19.62
C ALA A 242 16.82 -20.73 -19.19
N VAL A 243 16.94 -19.55 -19.81
CA VAL A 243 16.16 -18.35 -19.43
C VAL A 243 14.69 -18.41 -19.90
N PRO A 244 14.37 -18.85 -21.13
CA PRO A 244 12.97 -19.00 -21.57
C PRO A 244 12.22 -20.10 -20.81
N LEU A 245 12.89 -21.23 -20.52
CA LEU A 245 12.29 -22.35 -19.79
C LEU A 245 12.10 -22.08 -18.29
N ARG A 246 12.94 -21.23 -17.67
CA ARG A 246 12.69 -20.71 -16.31
C ARG A 246 11.42 -19.88 -16.27
N ARG A 247 11.19 -18.99 -17.25
CA ARG A 247 9.98 -18.18 -17.33
C ARG A 247 8.70 -19.02 -17.51
N LEU A 248 8.75 -20.08 -18.31
CA LEU A 248 7.60 -20.98 -18.51
C LEU A 248 7.28 -21.80 -17.24
N SER A 249 8.31 -22.19 -16.47
CA SER A 249 8.15 -22.89 -15.19
C SER A 249 7.69 -21.99 -14.05
N ASP A 250 7.97 -20.69 -14.13
CA ASP A 250 7.50 -19.68 -13.18
C ASP A 250 6.08 -19.18 -13.53
N GLU A 251 5.69 -19.22 -14.81
CA GLU A 251 4.31 -18.95 -15.30
C GLU A 251 3.32 -20.08 -15.00
N ILE A 252 3.79 -21.33 -14.96
CA ILE A 252 2.97 -22.48 -14.59
C ILE A 252 3.17 -22.73 -13.10
N GLY A 253 2.28 -22.15 -12.29
CA GLY A 253 2.27 -22.19 -10.82
C GLY A 253 2.37 -23.60 -10.21
N LEU A 254 3.60 -24.12 -10.12
CA LEU A 254 3.93 -25.37 -9.45
C LEU A 254 3.82 -25.27 -7.92
N THR A 255 3.71 -24.06 -7.37
CA THR A 255 3.42 -23.81 -5.95
C THR A 255 1.93 -23.95 -5.60
N GLU A 256 1.03 -23.83 -6.57
CA GLU A 256 -0.42 -24.01 -6.37
C GLU A 256 -0.80 -25.50 -6.29
N PHE A 257 0.07 -26.40 -6.78
CA PHE A 257 -0.17 -27.83 -6.85
C PHE A 257 0.21 -28.62 -5.57
N LEU A 258 0.72 -27.95 -4.53
CA LEU A 258 1.23 -28.58 -3.31
C LEU A 258 0.56 -28.11 -2.00
N SER A 259 -0.49 -27.29 -2.08
CA SER A 259 -1.29 -26.95 -0.89
C SER A 259 -2.59 -27.76 -0.86
N PRO A 260 -2.94 -28.39 0.27
CA PRO A 260 -4.25 -29.03 0.42
C PRO A 260 -5.32 -27.96 0.19
N THR A 261 -6.23 -28.27 -0.73
CA THR A 261 -7.36 -27.46 -1.23
C THR A 261 -7.92 -26.52 -0.17
N LEU A 262 -7.39 -25.30 -0.13
CA LEU A 262 -8.13 -24.15 0.38
C LEU A 262 -9.32 -23.95 -0.57
N PRO A 263 -10.52 -23.60 -0.08
CA PRO A 263 -11.61 -23.24 -0.97
C PRO A 263 -11.11 -22.15 -1.91
N ALA A 264 -11.24 -22.38 -3.22
CA ALA A 264 -10.76 -21.48 -4.26
C ALA A 264 -11.09 -20.04 -3.87
N SER A 265 -10.07 -19.19 -3.83
CA SER A 265 -10.25 -17.79 -3.46
C SER A 265 -11.38 -17.21 -4.32
N ARG A 266 -12.40 -16.62 -3.70
CA ARG A 266 -13.50 -15.92 -4.41
C ARG A 266 -13.01 -14.72 -5.25
N GLN A 267 -11.72 -14.41 -5.23
CA GLN A 267 -11.07 -13.42 -6.09
C GLN A 267 -11.00 -13.93 -7.54
N LEU A 268 -10.85 -13.02 -8.49
CA LEU A 268 -10.63 -13.38 -9.88
C LEU A 268 -9.38 -14.26 -9.98
N SER A 269 -9.44 -15.32 -10.80
CA SER A 269 -8.24 -16.09 -11.11
C SER A 269 -7.22 -15.16 -11.78
N GLN A 270 -5.92 -15.42 -11.61
CA GLN A 270 -4.88 -14.61 -12.26
C GLN A 270 -5.08 -14.54 -13.79
N ARG A 271 -5.53 -15.65 -14.39
CA ARG A 271 -5.87 -15.71 -15.82
C ARG A 271 -7.06 -14.81 -16.17
N SER A 272 -8.10 -14.77 -15.34
CA SER A 272 -9.25 -13.88 -15.55
C SER A 272 -8.83 -12.41 -15.45
N ILE A 273 -8.04 -12.05 -14.44
CA ILE A 273 -7.48 -10.70 -14.27
C ILE A 273 -6.67 -10.32 -15.51
N TYR A 274 -5.74 -11.20 -15.92
CA TYR A 274 -4.92 -10.99 -17.11
C TYR A 274 -5.78 -10.75 -18.36
N ASN A 275 -6.75 -11.61 -18.64
CA ASN A 275 -7.59 -11.49 -19.83
C ASN A 275 -8.41 -10.20 -19.84
N ILE A 276 -9.03 -9.83 -18.71
CA ILE A 276 -9.84 -8.60 -18.60
C ILE A 276 -8.96 -7.37 -18.85
N VAL A 277 -7.83 -7.27 -18.14
CA VAL A 277 -6.90 -6.16 -18.26
C VAL A 277 -6.30 -6.10 -19.67
N HIS A 278 -5.92 -7.24 -20.23
CA HIS A 278 -5.35 -7.31 -21.57
C HIS A 278 -6.36 -6.84 -22.61
N ASP A 279 -7.58 -7.36 -22.60
CA ASP A 279 -8.63 -6.93 -23.54
C ASP A 279 -8.93 -5.42 -23.36
N ALA A 280 -8.91 -4.92 -22.13
CA ALA A 280 -9.09 -3.49 -21.85
C ALA A 280 -7.94 -2.61 -22.38
N ARG A 281 -6.68 -3.03 -22.21
CA ARG A 281 -5.50 -2.33 -22.76
C ARG A 281 -5.55 -2.27 -24.29
N GLU A 282 -6.10 -3.30 -24.92
CA GLU A 282 -6.36 -3.35 -26.37
C GLU A 282 -7.65 -2.62 -26.79
N GLY A 283 -8.35 -1.92 -25.88
CA GLY A 283 -9.59 -1.20 -26.21
C GLY A 283 -10.79 -2.08 -26.59
N ARG A 284 -10.74 -3.39 -26.33
CA ARG A 284 -11.79 -4.35 -26.72
C ARG A 284 -12.98 -4.32 -25.75
N ARG A 285 -13.76 -3.23 -25.80
CA ARG A 285 -14.92 -2.97 -24.93
C ARG A 285 -15.89 -4.15 -24.83
N ASP A 286 -16.39 -4.64 -25.96
CA ASP A 286 -17.39 -5.73 -25.99
C ASP A 286 -16.87 -7.02 -25.33
N ALA A 287 -15.58 -7.34 -25.53
CA ALA A 287 -14.96 -8.50 -24.92
C ALA A 287 -14.85 -8.35 -23.39
N VAL A 288 -14.47 -7.16 -22.92
CA VAL A 288 -14.43 -6.86 -21.48
C VAL A 288 -15.83 -6.96 -20.88
N GLU A 289 -16.83 -6.31 -21.49
CA GLU A 289 -18.21 -6.31 -21.01
C GLU A 289 -18.79 -7.75 -20.95
N ALA A 290 -18.57 -8.55 -21.98
CA ALA A 290 -18.99 -9.96 -21.99
C ALA A 290 -18.34 -10.78 -20.87
N ARG A 291 -17.04 -10.59 -20.61
CA ARG A 291 -16.35 -11.26 -19.48
C ARG A 291 -16.90 -10.82 -18.14
N LEU A 292 -17.13 -9.52 -17.95
CA LEU A 292 -17.66 -8.98 -16.71
C LEU A 292 -19.09 -9.48 -16.45
N ALA A 293 -19.92 -9.56 -17.48
CA ALA A 293 -21.26 -10.15 -17.40
C ALA A 293 -21.21 -11.64 -17.02
N ASP A 294 -20.35 -12.43 -17.66
CA ASP A 294 -20.17 -13.86 -17.32
C ASP A 294 -19.73 -14.04 -15.85
N ILE A 295 -18.76 -13.25 -15.39
CA ILE A 295 -18.26 -13.33 -14.01
C ILE A 295 -19.33 -12.93 -13.01
N SER A 296 -19.99 -11.79 -13.23
CA SER A 296 -21.01 -11.26 -12.31
C SER A 296 -22.26 -12.15 -12.24
N SER A 297 -22.56 -12.91 -13.31
CA SER A 297 -23.66 -13.90 -13.30
C SER A 297 -23.39 -15.11 -12.40
N ARG A 298 -22.12 -15.44 -12.12
CA ARG A 298 -21.71 -16.65 -11.39
C ARG A 298 -21.31 -16.39 -9.95
N ARG A 299 -20.96 -15.15 -9.58
CA ARG A 299 -20.49 -14.81 -8.24
C ARG A 299 -20.60 -13.32 -7.93
N LEU A 300 -20.65 -13.00 -6.64
CA LEU A 300 -20.49 -11.64 -6.14
C LEU A 300 -19.03 -11.19 -6.27
N LEU A 301 -18.83 -9.97 -6.78
CA LEU A 301 -17.51 -9.36 -6.91
C LEU A 301 -17.03 -8.82 -5.56
N GLY A 302 -15.83 -9.22 -5.15
CA GLY A 302 -15.16 -8.65 -3.98
C GLY A 302 -14.52 -7.28 -4.27
N ASN A 303 -13.98 -6.61 -3.25
CA ASN A 303 -13.29 -5.32 -3.44
C ASN A 303 -12.06 -5.43 -4.35
N ALA A 304 -11.28 -6.49 -4.22
CA ALA A 304 -10.13 -6.75 -5.09
C ALA A 304 -10.55 -6.93 -6.56
N ASP A 305 -11.68 -7.61 -6.80
CA ASP A 305 -12.23 -7.76 -8.14
C ASP A 305 -12.69 -6.40 -8.68
N ARG A 306 -13.43 -5.63 -7.86
CA ARG A 306 -13.87 -4.27 -8.21
C ARG A 306 -12.69 -3.35 -8.54
N ALA A 307 -11.57 -3.48 -7.85
CA ALA A 307 -10.37 -2.69 -8.14
C ALA A 307 -9.79 -3.01 -9.53
N VAL A 308 -9.67 -4.29 -9.87
CA VAL A 308 -9.23 -4.73 -11.21
C VAL A 308 -10.22 -4.30 -12.28
N ILE A 309 -11.52 -4.46 -12.02
CA ILE A 309 -12.59 -4.07 -12.96
C ILE A 309 -12.59 -2.56 -13.18
N GLY A 310 -12.40 -1.77 -12.11
CA GLY A 310 -12.29 -0.32 -12.19
C GLY A 310 -11.09 0.11 -13.04
N ALA A 311 -9.94 -0.55 -12.88
CA ALA A 311 -8.77 -0.30 -13.73
C ALA A 311 -9.02 -0.68 -15.20
N ALA A 312 -9.68 -1.80 -15.46
CA ALA A 312 -10.06 -2.22 -16.81
C ALA A 312 -11.04 -1.23 -17.45
N GLN A 313 -12.05 -0.77 -16.70
CA GLN A 313 -12.95 0.29 -17.15
C GLN A 313 -12.19 1.60 -17.43
N ALA A 314 -11.21 1.96 -16.59
CA ALA A 314 -10.39 3.15 -16.81
C ALA A 314 -9.63 3.08 -18.14
N PHE A 315 -9.06 1.93 -18.53
CA PHE A 315 -8.48 1.78 -19.87
C PHE A 315 -9.49 2.05 -20.98
N LEU A 316 -10.71 1.54 -20.83
CA LEU A 316 -11.77 1.72 -21.81
C LEU A 316 -12.29 3.17 -21.87
N ASP A 317 -12.23 3.93 -20.77
CA ASP A 317 -12.62 5.35 -20.71
C ASP A 317 -11.77 6.23 -21.64
N TYR A 318 -10.53 5.82 -21.92
CA TYR A 318 -9.61 6.54 -22.79
C TYR A 318 -9.45 5.90 -24.18
N SER A 319 -10.03 4.71 -24.40
CA SER A 319 -9.99 4.00 -25.68
C SER A 319 -11.06 4.50 -26.64
N GLY A 320 -10.85 4.29 -27.94
CA GLY A 320 -11.75 4.66 -29.01
C GLY A 320 -11.31 4.02 -30.31
N ASP A 321 -11.61 4.65 -31.45
CA ASP A 321 -11.25 4.14 -32.77
C ASP A 321 -9.73 3.98 -32.96
N ASP A 322 -9.33 2.83 -33.50
CA ASP A 322 -7.95 2.36 -33.57
C ASP A 322 -7.08 3.19 -34.52
N GLU A 323 -7.67 3.73 -35.59
CA GLU A 323 -6.92 4.49 -36.61
C GLU A 323 -6.36 5.82 -36.06
N THR A 324 -7.03 6.41 -35.08
CA THR A 324 -6.66 7.73 -34.52
C THR A 324 -5.98 7.62 -33.15
N ALA A 325 -5.94 6.41 -32.58
CA ALA A 325 -5.44 6.18 -31.24
C ALA A 325 -3.95 6.49 -31.11
N LEU A 326 -3.59 7.15 -30.02
CA LEU A 326 -2.21 7.45 -29.65
C LEU A 326 -1.67 6.32 -28.75
N PRO A 327 -0.66 5.55 -29.18
CA PRO A 327 0.06 4.65 -28.28
C PRO A 327 0.80 5.47 -27.24
N LEU A 328 0.50 5.25 -25.96
CA LEU A 328 1.06 5.97 -24.83
C LEU A 328 1.60 4.97 -23.81
N LEU A 329 2.84 5.17 -23.37
CA LEU A 329 3.43 4.40 -22.30
C LEU A 329 3.14 5.11 -20.97
N TRP A 330 2.49 4.40 -20.06
CA TRP A 330 2.35 4.81 -18.66
C TRP A 330 2.41 3.60 -17.72
N TRP A 331 2.44 3.86 -16.41
CA TRP A 331 2.43 2.79 -15.42
C TRP A 331 1.00 2.52 -14.94
N ASP A 332 0.50 1.30 -15.07
CA ASP A 332 -0.91 1.02 -14.80
C ASP A 332 -1.19 0.31 -13.46
N LYS A 333 -0.13 0.08 -12.67
CA LYS A 333 -0.17 -0.64 -11.39
C LYS A 333 0.23 0.27 -10.22
N PRO A 334 -0.22 0.00 -8.98
CA PRO A 334 -1.11 -1.10 -8.57
C PRO A 334 -2.56 -0.87 -9.02
N TYR A 335 -3.40 -1.91 -9.00
CA TYR A 335 -4.85 -1.74 -9.16
C TYR A 335 -5.50 -1.37 -7.81
N PRO A 336 -6.49 -0.46 -7.79
CA PRO A 336 -7.27 0.08 -8.92
C PRO A 336 -6.56 1.11 -9.80
N GLY A 337 -5.44 1.66 -9.35
CA GLY A 337 -4.63 2.65 -10.06
C GLY A 337 -3.85 3.46 -9.04
N ASN A 338 -2.79 4.15 -9.46
CA ASN A 338 -2.19 5.23 -8.69
C ASN A 338 -2.49 6.54 -9.42
N TYR A 339 -3.10 7.51 -8.73
CA TYR A 339 -3.58 8.78 -9.30
C TYR A 339 -2.59 9.40 -10.30
N GLY A 340 -1.33 9.55 -9.89
CA GLY A 340 -0.31 10.20 -10.70
C GLY A 340 0.01 9.49 -12.02
N ASP A 341 -0.02 8.15 -12.04
CA ASP A 341 0.29 7.40 -13.25
C ASP A 341 -0.89 7.45 -14.25
N TRP A 342 -2.12 7.53 -13.74
CA TRP A 342 -3.34 7.64 -14.54
C TRP A 342 -3.65 9.06 -15.01
N LEU A 343 -2.88 10.07 -14.57
CA LEU A 343 -2.93 11.40 -15.19
C LEU A 343 -2.42 11.38 -16.63
N SER A 344 -1.48 10.49 -16.97
CA SER A 344 -0.91 10.42 -18.33
C SER A 344 -1.99 10.15 -19.39
N PRO A 345 -2.76 9.04 -19.33
CA PRO A 345 -3.81 8.82 -20.32
C PRO A 345 -4.89 9.92 -20.30
N LEU A 346 -5.24 10.47 -19.13
CA LEU A 346 -6.21 11.56 -19.04
C LEU A 346 -5.73 12.82 -19.77
N VAL A 347 -4.52 13.27 -19.49
CA VAL A 347 -3.97 14.51 -20.05
C VAL A 347 -3.83 14.40 -21.56
N PHE A 348 -3.29 13.30 -22.07
CA PHE A 348 -3.12 13.11 -23.51
C PHE A 348 -4.46 12.97 -24.22
N HIS A 349 -5.40 12.20 -23.67
CA HIS A 349 -6.73 12.06 -24.23
C HIS A 349 -7.46 13.41 -24.30
N ASP A 350 -7.49 14.15 -23.19
CA ASP A 350 -8.30 15.37 -23.08
C ASP A 350 -7.64 16.58 -23.74
N ALA A 351 -6.31 16.69 -23.74
CA ALA A 351 -5.61 17.79 -24.41
C ALA A 351 -5.60 17.61 -25.93
N LEU A 352 -5.37 16.39 -26.42
CA LEU A 352 -5.21 16.12 -27.85
C LEU A 352 -6.53 15.73 -28.54
N LYS A 353 -7.59 15.49 -27.77
CA LYS A 353 -8.91 15.04 -28.27
C LYS A 353 -8.82 13.78 -29.12
N ARG A 354 -7.92 12.87 -28.74
CA ARG A 354 -7.67 11.59 -29.43
C ARG A 354 -7.77 10.44 -28.45
N PRO A 355 -8.25 9.26 -28.87
CA PRO A 355 -8.15 8.05 -28.07
C PRO A 355 -6.70 7.74 -27.70
N VAL A 356 -6.51 7.06 -26.59
CA VAL A 356 -5.20 6.61 -26.11
C VAL A 356 -5.20 5.09 -26.00
N ARG A 357 -4.10 4.48 -26.43
CA ARG A 357 -3.86 3.03 -26.35
C ARG A 357 -2.67 2.77 -25.44
N PHE A 358 -2.75 1.72 -24.63
CA PHE A 358 -1.66 1.37 -23.72
C PHE A 358 -0.47 0.79 -24.49
N GLN A 359 0.69 1.44 -24.38
CA GLN A 359 1.97 0.94 -24.85
C GLN A 359 2.73 0.29 -23.69
N ARG A 360 3.18 -0.96 -23.91
CA ARG A 360 4.02 -1.67 -22.96
C ARG A 360 5.46 -1.15 -23.00
N HIS A 361 6.07 -1.01 -21.83
CA HIS A 361 7.48 -0.60 -21.69
C HIS A 361 8.48 -1.65 -22.19
N ASP A 362 8.10 -2.93 -22.19
CA ASP A 362 8.95 -4.08 -22.51
C ASP A 362 8.71 -4.65 -23.92
N GLU A 363 7.97 -3.93 -24.77
CA GLU A 363 7.70 -4.36 -26.13
C GLU A 363 8.93 -4.16 -27.02
N ILE A 364 9.39 -5.26 -27.63
CA ILE A 364 10.52 -5.27 -28.55
C ILE A 364 10.03 -4.80 -29.91
N GLY A 365 10.69 -3.79 -30.49
CA GLY A 365 10.31 -3.25 -31.80
C GLY A 365 9.00 -2.47 -31.75
N ALA A 366 8.70 -1.84 -30.61
CA ALA A 366 7.53 -0.99 -30.45
C ALA A 366 7.48 0.07 -31.56
N ARG A 367 6.30 0.26 -32.15
CA ARG A 367 6.02 1.35 -33.09
C ARG A 367 6.23 2.72 -32.41
N PRO A 368 6.27 3.83 -33.17
CA PRO A 368 6.28 5.16 -32.58
C PRO A 368 5.21 5.28 -31.49
N HIS A 369 5.57 5.83 -30.33
CA HIS A 369 4.66 5.96 -29.19
C HIS A 369 5.07 7.11 -28.28
N LEU A 370 4.11 7.63 -27.53
CA LEU A 370 4.31 8.76 -26.62
C LEU A 370 4.72 8.28 -25.24
N ILE A 371 5.56 9.09 -24.56
CA ILE A 371 5.88 8.96 -23.14
C ILE A 371 5.72 10.33 -22.50
N GLY A 372 5.01 10.41 -21.38
CA GLY A 372 4.76 11.65 -20.66
C GLY A 372 4.91 11.53 -19.15
N ILE A 373 4.02 12.21 -18.44
CA ILE A 373 3.89 12.35 -16.98
C ILE A 373 4.58 11.23 -16.17
N GLY A 374 5.39 11.65 -15.19
CA GLY A 374 6.05 10.79 -14.23
C GLY A 374 7.53 10.51 -14.50
N SER A 375 8.16 9.80 -13.57
CA SER A 375 9.58 9.43 -13.63
C SER A 375 9.83 8.15 -14.44
N ILE A 376 9.29 8.10 -15.66
CA ILE A 376 9.29 6.92 -16.53
C ILE A 376 10.21 7.04 -17.74
N GLY A 377 10.97 8.15 -17.87
CA GLY A 377 11.86 8.40 -19.01
C GLY A 377 12.91 7.31 -19.25
N ARG A 378 13.31 6.55 -18.21
CA ARG A 378 14.23 5.40 -18.34
C ARG A 378 13.71 4.27 -19.24
N PHE A 379 12.41 4.26 -19.51
CA PHE A 379 11.76 3.27 -20.36
C PHE A 379 11.59 3.75 -21.80
N ALA A 380 12.13 4.93 -22.14
CA ALA A 380 12.19 5.38 -23.52
C ALA A 380 13.01 4.40 -24.36
N GLN A 381 12.56 4.23 -25.59
CA GLN A 381 13.22 3.48 -26.65
C GLN A 381 13.45 4.44 -27.82
N ALA A 382 14.20 4.01 -28.85
CA ALA A 382 14.43 4.83 -30.05
C ALA A 382 13.11 5.26 -30.75
N SER A 383 12.03 4.48 -30.63
CA SER A 383 10.71 4.82 -31.16
C SER A 383 9.87 5.73 -30.25
N SER A 384 10.36 6.09 -29.07
CA SER A 384 9.62 6.91 -28.13
C SER A 384 9.67 8.40 -28.50
N ILE A 385 8.54 9.06 -28.35
CA ILE A 385 8.37 10.51 -28.40
C ILE A 385 8.09 10.98 -26.96
N VAL A 386 9.08 11.62 -26.35
CA VAL A 386 9.06 12.04 -24.95
C VAL A 386 8.59 13.49 -24.85
N VAL A 387 7.57 13.72 -24.01
CA VAL A 387 7.01 15.06 -23.74
C VAL A 387 6.72 15.22 -22.25
N GLY A 388 7.55 16.02 -21.58
CA GLY A 388 7.39 16.40 -20.17
C GLY A 388 7.63 15.26 -19.16
N ALA A 389 8.02 14.07 -19.62
CA ALA A 389 8.46 12.99 -18.75
C ALA A 389 9.79 13.34 -18.07
N GLY A 390 10.02 12.77 -16.88
CA GLY A 390 11.29 12.90 -16.19
C GLY A 390 11.96 11.57 -15.90
N PHE A 391 13.15 11.64 -15.31
CA PHE A 391 13.88 10.48 -14.84
C PHE A 391 13.71 10.29 -13.33
N SER A 392 13.78 9.05 -12.87
CA SER A 392 13.70 8.75 -11.44
C SER A 392 15.02 8.98 -10.72
N ARG A 393 16.16 8.83 -11.39
CA ARG A 393 17.49 8.91 -10.79
C ARG A 393 18.50 9.49 -11.77
N ALA A 394 19.56 10.07 -11.23
CA ALA A 394 20.70 10.56 -12.01
C ALA A 394 21.50 9.44 -12.73
N ASP A 395 21.40 8.18 -12.28
CA ASP A 395 22.06 7.02 -12.87
C ASP A 395 21.16 6.21 -13.83
N ALA A 396 20.02 6.77 -14.22
CA ALA A 396 19.09 6.09 -15.13
C ALA A 396 19.72 5.84 -16.50
N GLU A 397 19.43 4.67 -17.09
CA GLU A 397 19.72 4.40 -18.49
C GLU A 397 18.86 5.32 -19.38
N ILE A 398 19.50 5.95 -20.36
CA ILE A 398 18.88 6.94 -21.25
C ILE A 398 18.96 6.41 -22.68
N ALA A 399 17.86 6.51 -23.43
CA ALA A 399 17.84 6.26 -24.86
C ALA A 399 18.18 7.57 -25.62
N PRO A 400 19.43 7.80 -26.06
CA PRO A 400 19.81 9.07 -26.69
C PRO A 400 19.10 9.32 -28.03
N ASP A 401 18.75 8.25 -28.74
CA ASP A 401 18.12 8.30 -30.07
C ASP A 401 16.60 8.46 -30.03
N ALA A 402 15.98 8.52 -28.85
CA ALA A 402 14.57 8.83 -28.73
C ALA A 402 14.28 10.28 -29.15
N THR A 403 13.03 10.58 -29.51
CA THR A 403 12.64 11.95 -29.86
C THR A 403 12.17 12.69 -28.62
N TYR A 404 12.92 13.72 -28.19
CA TYR A 404 12.60 14.52 -27.02
C TYR A 404 12.01 15.88 -27.43
N ILE A 405 10.70 16.06 -27.22
CA ILE A 405 9.99 17.33 -27.50
C ILE A 405 10.10 18.29 -26.31
N SER A 406 9.91 17.75 -25.11
CA SER A 406 10.14 18.45 -23.85
C SER A 406 10.44 17.43 -22.75
N LEU A 407 11.02 17.90 -21.66
CA LEU A 407 11.31 17.09 -20.48
C LEU A 407 10.67 17.72 -19.25
N ARG A 408 10.58 16.98 -18.14
CA ARG A 408 10.01 17.53 -16.90
C ARG A 408 10.71 18.81 -16.45
N GLY A 409 12.03 18.86 -16.58
CA GLY A 409 12.86 19.98 -16.17
C GLY A 409 14.31 19.89 -16.64
N PRO A 410 15.15 20.86 -16.23
CA PRO A 410 16.52 21.00 -16.71
C PRO A 410 17.45 19.87 -16.23
N TYR A 411 17.18 19.23 -15.10
CA TYR A 411 18.01 18.12 -14.62
C TYR A 411 17.79 16.88 -15.48
N SER A 412 16.54 16.61 -15.87
CA SER A 412 16.25 15.56 -16.86
C SER A 412 16.91 15.85 -18.21
N ALA A 413 16.94 17.12 -18.66
CA ALA A 413 17.60 17.51 -19.90
C ALA A 413 19.12 17.33 -19.87
N GLN A 414 19.76 17.63 -18.73
CA GLN A 414 21.19 17.38 -18.53
C GLN A 414 21.54 15.89 -18.66
N LEU A 415 20.69 14.99 -18.14
CA LEU A 415 20.90 13.54 -18.29
C LEU A 415 20.82 13.10 -19.75
N VAL A 416 19.86 13.62 -20.51
CA VAL A 416 19.73 13.34 -21.95
C VAL A 416 20.94 13.82 -22.73
N ALA A 417 21.38 15.05 -22.49
CA ALA A 417 22.58 15.61 -23.11
C ALA A 417 23.85 14.82 -22.75
N ALA A 418 24.02 14.44 -21.48
CA ALA A 418 25.18 13.66 -21.01
C ALA A 418 25.24 12.25 -21.62
N ALA A 419 24.09 11.67 -21.96
CA ALA A 419 24.00 10.39 -22.66
C ALA A 419 24.21 10.49 -24.18
N GLY A 420 24.45 11.69 -24.72
CA GLY A 420 24.62 11.93 -26.16
C GLY A 420 23.33 12.20 -26.93
N GLY A 421 22.21 12.41 -26.22
CA GLY A 421 20.94 12.84 -26.80
C GLY A 421 20.89 14.34 -27.15
N PRO A 422 19.75 14.85 -27.64
CA PRO A 422 19.60 16.25 -28.03
C PRO A 422 19.63 17.22 -26.84
N GLN A 423 19.96 18.48 -27.12
CA GLN A 423 19.76 19.58 -26.17
C GLN A 423 18.28 19.95 -26.13
N VAL A 424 17.64 19.80 -24.96
CA VAL A 424 16.22 20.07 -24.75
C VAL A 424 16.06 21.28 -23.84
N GLU A 425 15.41 22.33 -24.34
CA GLU A 425 15.22 23.60 -23.61
C GLU A 425 13.76 23.86 -23.21
N ARG A 426 12.83 22.97 -23.58
CA ARG A 426 11.42 23.07 -23.22
C ARG A 426 11.09 22.15 -22.06
N PHE A 427 10.43 22.70 -21.04
CA PHE A 427 10.21 22.01 -19.77
C PHE A 427 8.74 21.98 -19.32
N GLY A 428 8.47 21.15 -18.31
CA GLY A 428 7.21 21.11 -17.58
C GLY A 428 6.54 19.74 -17.59
N ASP A 429 5.99 19.36 -16.44
CA ASP A 429 5.19 18.13 -16.30
C ASP A 429 3.78 18.33 -16.87
N PRO A 430 3.28 17.46 -17.77
CA PRO A 430 1.95 17.62 -18.37
C PRO A 430 0.79 17.61 -17.36
N ALA A 431 0.97 17.11 -16.13
CA ALA A 431 -0.03 17.23 -15.07
C ALA A 431 -0.34 18.70 -14.70
N ALA A 432 0.57 19.63 -14.99
CA ALA A 432 0.39 21.05 -14.71
C ALA A 432 -0.78 21.70 -15.47
N ILE A 433 -1.21 21.14 -16.61
CA ILE A 433 -2.31 21.71 -17.41
C ILE A 433 -3.69 21.17 -17.02
N LEU A 434 -3.80 20.36 -15.97
CA LEU A 434 -5.07 19.80 -15.50
C LEU A 434 -6.22 20.83 -15.37
N PRO A 435 -6.02 22.07 -14.86
CA PRO A 435 -7.10 23.06 -14.77
C PRO A 435 -7.72 23.46 -16.13
N ARG A 436 -6.98 23.27 -17.24
CA ARG A 436 -7.50 23.53 -18.60
C ARG A 436 -8.35 22.38 -19.13
N LEU A 437 -8.11 21.17 -18.62
CA LEU A 437 -8.77 19.94 -19.06
C LEU A 437 -10.00 19.63 -18.20
N ILE A 438 -9.90 19.89 -16.90
CA ILE A 438 -10.95 19.71 -15.91
C ILE A 438 -11.17 21.06 -15.22
N PRO A 439 -11.98 21.96 -15.80
CA PRO A 439 -12.17 23.30 -15.26
C PRO A 439 -13.00 23.24 -13.97
N LEU A 440 -12.32 23.20 -12.83
CA LEU A 440 -12.90 23.26 -11.50
C LEU A 440 -12.49 24.55 -10.80
N GLU A 441 -13.48 25.27 -10.29
CA GLU A 441 -13.25 26.45 -9.46
C GLU A 441 -13.14 26.04 -7.99
N ARG A 442 -12.15 26.60 -7.29
CA ARG A 442 -12.05 26.43 -5.84
C ARG A 442 -13.21 27.18 -5.18
N PRO A 443 -14.00 26.53 -4.30
CA PRO A 443 -15.08 27.20 -3.58
C PRO A 443 -14.60 28.40 -2.76
N ALA A 444 -15.44 29.42 -2.62
CA ALA A 444 -15.14 30.61 -1.81
C ALA A 444 -14.96 30.29 -0.31
N SER A 445 -15.65 29.26 0.18
CA SER A 445 -15.52 28.73 1.53
C SER A 445 -15.11 27.26 1.48
N THR A 446 -14.04 26.92 2.20
CA THR A 446 -13.57 25.55 2.41
C THR A 446 -14.25 24.90 3.62
N ASN A 447 -13.94 23.63 3.87
CA ASN A 447 -14.53 22.83 4.94
C ASN A 447 -13.86 23.02 6.32
N GLY A 448 -12.83 23.88 6.44
CA GLY A 448 -12.12 24.13 7.70
C GLY A 448 -11.18 23.00 8.12
N ARG A 449 -10.84 22.07 7.21
CA ARG A 449 -10.06 20.86 7.48
C ARG A 449 -8.85 20.77 6.56
N LEU A 450 -7.93 19.89 6.92
CA LEU A 450 -6.78 19.50 6.10
C LEU A 450 -7.01 18.12 5.48
N ALA A 451 -6.50 17.90 4.26
CA ALA A 451 -6.44 16.58 3.65
C ALA A 451 -5.02 16.02 3.69
N LEU A 452 -4.84 14.79 4.14
CA LEU A 452 -3.62 14.01 3.98
C LEU A 452 -3.77 13.06 2.79
N VAL A 453 -2.89 13.16 1.80
CA VAL A 453 -2.81 12.24 0.67
C VAL A 453 -1.43 11.59 0.60
N ARG A 454 -1.37 10.28 0.85
CA ARG A 454 -0.09 9.56 0.84
C ARG A 454 0.21 8.96 -0.52
N HIS A 455 1.48 8.93 -0.90
CA HIS A 455 1.92 8.07 -1.99
C HIS A 455 1.60 6.60 -1.66
N PHE A 456 1.29 5.78 -2.67
CA PHE A 456 0.88 4.38 -2.43
C PHE A 456 1.95 3.56 -1.69
N ALA A 457 3.23 3.93 -1.79
CA ALA A 457 4.33 3.30 -1.06
C ALA A 457 4.33 3.63 0.45
N HIS A 458 3.80 4.80 0.83
CA HIS A 458 3.67 5.24 2.22
C HIS A 458 2.39 4.75 2.89
N ARG A 459 1.54 4.01 2.16
CA ARG A 459 0.18 3.66 2.57
C ARG A 459 0.07 2.74 3.80
N ASN A 460 1.17 2.06 4.13
CA ASN A 460 1.26 1.13 5.26
C ASN A 460 1.91 1.77 6.50
N ILE A 461 2.29 3.04 6.43
CA ILE A 461 2.84 3.77 7.58
C ILE A 461 1.69 4.05 8.55
N SER A 462 1.88 3.74 9.82
CA SER A 462 0.88 4.03 10.85
C SER A 462 1.02 5.48 11.30
N LEU A 463 -0.04 6.27 11.19
CA LEU A 463 -0.02 7.70 11.52
C LEU A 463 -1.11 8.05 12.52
N ARG A 464 -0.78 8.84 13.53
CA ARG A 464 -1.77 9.45 14.44
C ARG A 464 -2.13 10.83 13.90
N LEU A 465 -3.37 10.97 13.43
CA LEU A 465 -3.87 12.20 12.82
C LEU A 465 -4.66 13.02 13.86
N PRO A 466 -4.56 14.37 13.85
CA PRO A 466 -5.48 15.21 14.62
C PRO A 466 -6.90 15.16 14.00
N GLU A 467 -7.91 15.48 14.80
CA GLU A 467 -9.33 15.37 14.41
C GLU A 467 -9.71 16.19 13.16
N HIS A 468 -8.99 17.28 12.90
CA HIS A 468 -9.23 18.17 11.75
C HIS A 468 -8.51 17.74 10.46
N VAL A 469 -7.85 16.58 10.43
CA VAL A 469 -7.19 16.02 9.25
C VAL A 469 -7.96 14.80 8.74
N ASP A 470 -8.41 14.86 7.49
CA ASP A 470 -8.96 13.70 6.77
C ASP A 470 -7.88 13.02 5.94
N GLU A 471 -7.88 11.69 5.91
CA GLU A 471 -7.01 10.95 4.99
C GLU A 471 -7.77 10.54 3.73
N LEU A 472 -7.22 10.85 2.55
CA LEU A 472 -7.77 10.47 1.26
C LEU A 472 -6.84 9.49 0.54
N SER A 473 -7.43 8.49 -0.11
CA SER A 473 -6.69 7.51 -0.91
C SER A 473 -6.23 8.08 -2.24
N VAL A 474 -4.97 7.81 -2.62
CA VAL A 474 -4.40 8.10 -3.93
C VAL A 474 -4.71 7.00 -4.98
N LEU A 475 -5.37 5.91 -4.55
CA LEU A 475 -5.60 4.73 -5.38
C LEU A 475 -6.86 4.86 -6.23
N LEU A 476 -6.73 5.44 -7.41
CA LEU A 476 -7.82 5.61 -8.39
C LEU A 476 -7.26 5.74 -9.82
N SER A 477 -8.10 5.47 -10.82
CA SER A 477 -7.73 5.41 -12.24
C SER A 477 -8.79 5.93 -13.21
N ARG A 478 -10.07 5.68 -12.91
CA ARG A 478 -11.18 6.08 -13.77
C ARG A 478 -11.26 7.59 -13.86
N ARG A 479 -11.61 8.10 -15.04
CA ARG A 479 -11.64 9.54 -15.31
C ARG A 479 -12.58 10.30 -14.34
N ALA A 480 -13.75 9.74 -14.08
CA ALA A 480 -14.72 10.33 -13.15
C ALA A 480 -14.20 10.37 -11.70
N ASP A 481 -13.47 9.33 -11.27
CA ASP A 481 -12.87 9.28 -9.93
C ASP A 481 -11.74 10.32 -9.79
N ILE A 482 -10.92 10.50 -10.85
CA ILE A 482 -9.88 11.54 -10.89
C ILE A 482 -10.51 12.94 -10.76
N GLN A 483 -11.56 13.23 -11.53
CA GLN A 483 -12.27 14.50 -11.45
C GLN A 483 -12.89 14.74 -10.06
N ALA A 484 -13.55 13.72 -9.50
CA ALA A 484 -14.13 13.81 -8.17
C ALA A 484 -13.07 14.02 -7.08
N PHE A 485 -11.91 13.38 -7.21
CA PHE A 485 -10.79 13.53 -6.31
C PHE A 485 -10.23 14.96 -6.34
N ILE A 486 -9.97 15.53 -7.52
CA ILE A 486 -9.51 16.92 -7.66
C ILE A 486 -10.53 17.89 -7.07
N ALA A 487 -11.82 17.71 -7.37
CA ALA A 487 -12.89 18.53 -6.80
C ALA A 487 -12.93 18.44 -5.27
N ARG A 488 -12.69 17.24 -4.72
CA ARG A 488 -12.62 17.02 -3.27
C ARG A 488 -11.43 17.73 -2.64
N LEU A 489 -10.25 17.71 -3.26
CA LEU A 489 -9.08 18.45 -2.77
C LEU A 489 -9.38 19.95 -2.66
N GLY A 490 -10.11 20.51 -3.62
CA GLY A 490 -10.52 21.92 -3.62
C GLY A 490 -11.38 22.34 -2.42
N GLN A 491 -12.01 21.40 -1.72
CA GLN A 491 -12.85 21.68 -0.54
C GLN A 491 -12.05 21.89 0.75
N TYR A 492 -10.77 21.49 0.78
CA TYR A 492 -9.92 21.57 1.97
C TYR A 492 -9.15 22.89 2.06
N ASP A 493 -8.87 23.32 3.30
CA ASP A 493 -8.06 24.51 3.58
C ASP A 493 -6.68 24.35 2.96
N ALA A 494 -6.05 23.20 3.18
CA ALA A 494 -4.80 22.80 2.56
C ALA A 494 -4.66 21.27 2.45
N VAL A 495 -3.71 20.83 1.64
CA VAL A 495 -3.39 19.41 1.39
C VAL A 495 -1.97 19.10 1.87
N LEU A 496 -1.79 18.09 2.71
CA LEU A 496 -0.49 17.51 3.03
C LEU A 496 -0.29 16.29 2.14
N THR A 497 0.81 16.22 1.40
CA THR A 497 1.01 15.10 0.47
C THR A 497 2.44 14.61 0.36
N SER A 498 2.59 13.29 0.26
CA SER A 498 3.84 12.64 -0.16
C SER A 498 3.81 12.14 -1.61
N ALA A 499 2.69 12.37 -2.31
CA ALA A 499 2.52 12.04 -3.72
C ALA A 499 2.79 13.27 -4.59
N MET A 500 3.87 13.23 -5.39
CA MET A 500 4.31 14.34 -6.24
C MET A 500 3.20 14.86 -7.17
N HIS A 501 2.47 13.99 -7.86
CA HIS A 501 1.41 14.47 -8.78
C HIS A 501 0.22 15.09 -8.05
N VAL A 502 -0.04 14.74 -6.79
CA VAL A 502 -1.03 15.44 -5.96
C VAL A 502 -0.51 16.83 -5.61
N TYR A 503 0.78 16.98 -5.33
CA TYR A 503 1.43 18.27 -5.10
C TYR A 503 1.37 19.18 -6.34
N ILE A 504 1.74 18.65 -7.53
CA ILE A 504 1.60 19.35 -8.82
C ILE A 504 0.15 19.77 -9.06
N THR A 505 -0.81 18.87 -8.82
CA THR A 505 -2.24 19.16 -8.95
C THR A 505 -2.63 20.33 -8.06
N CYS A 506 -2.23 20.32 -6.78
CA CYS A 506 -2.57 21.40 -5.87
C CYS A 506 -2.01 22.75 -6.35
N GLN A 507 -0.75 22.81 -6.76
CA GLN A 507 -0.14 24.03 -7.30
C GLN A 507 -0.80 24.48 -8.63
N ALA A 508 -1.23 23.55 -9.48
CA ALA A 508 -1.94 23.87 -10.72
C ALA A 508 -3.31 24.53 -10.45
N TYR A 509 -4.09 24.01 -9.49
CA TYR A 509 -5.40 24.55 -9.09
C TYR A 509 -5.30 25.70 -8.07
N GLY A 510 -4.11 25.99 -7.55
CA GLY A 510 -3.89 26.97 -6.49
C GLY A 510 -4.50 26.60 -5.14
N ILE A 511 -4.48 25.30 -4.84
CA ILE A 511 -4.82 24.72 -3.54
C ILE A 511 -3.56 24.80 -2.67
N PRO A 512 -3.62 25.38 -1.46
CA PRO A 512 -2.48 25.39 -0.54
C PRO A 512 -2.03 23.96 -0.23
N VAL A 513 -0.72 23.70 -0.27
CA VAL A 513 -0.20 22.33 -0.18
C VAL A 513 1.11 22.26 0.59
N ALA A 514 1.39 21.14 1.26
CA ALA A 514 2.69 20.83 1.82
C ALA A 514 3.24 19.55 1.21
N LEU A 515 4.49 19.58 0.75
CA LEU A 515 5.22 18.40 0.31
C LEU A 515 5.94 17.76 1.51
N ILE A 516 5.55 16.53 1.86
CA ILE A 516 6.02 15.83 3.05
C ILE A 516 6.57 14.44 2.73
N THR A 517 7.41 13.93 3.63
CA THR A 517 7.80 12.53 3.73
C THR A 517 7.83 12.10 5.20
N PHE A 518 8.01 10.82 5.50
CA PHE A 518 7.91 10.30 6.86
C PHE A 518 9.25 9.79 7.37
N ASP A 519 9.56 10.07 8.65
CA ASP A 519 10.79 9.62 9.32
C ASP A 519 10.99 8.11 9.13
N GLY A 520 12.15 7.71 8.60
CA GLY A 520 12.51 6.31 8.35
C GLY A 520 11.92 5.69 7.08
N PHE A 521 11.22 6.47 6.26
CA PHE A 521 10.63 6.06 4.99
C PHE A 521 10.94 7.03 3.84
N GLU A 522 11.99 7.84 3.97
CA GLU A 522 12.38 8.87 3.01
C GLU A 522 12.65 8.30 1.60
N ASP A 523 13.20 7.09 1.55
CA ASP A 523 13.55 6.37 0.31
C ASP A 523 12.43 5.44 -0.21
N ALA A 524 11.27 5.40 0.47
CA ALA A 524 10.19 4.47 0.10
C ALA A 524 9.51 4.84 -1.23
N VAL A 525 9.60 6.10 -1.68
CA VAL A 525 9.12 6.53 -2.99
C VAL A 525 10.26 6.45 -4.00
N ALA A 526 10.09 5.64 -5.04
CA ALA A 526 11.11 5.43 -6.07
C ALA A 526 11.67 6.74 -6.65
N GLY A 527 12.99 6.77 -6.76
CA GLY A 527 13.78 7.85 -7.33
C GLY A 527 14.77 8.43 -6.34
N ASP A 528 15.66 9.28 -6.82
CA ASP A 528 16.40 10.21 -5.98
C ASP A 528 15.55 11.48 -5.78
N GLN A 529 16.05 12.34 -4.91
CA GLN A 529 15.46 13.64 -4.61
C GLN A 529 15.43 14.60 -5.83
N MET A 530 15.99 14.22 -6.98
CA MET A 530 16.04 15.05 -8.20
C MET A 530 14.65 15.40 -8.73
N LYS A 531 13.70 14.47 -8.70
CA LYS A 531 12.40 14.65 -9.37
C LYS A 531 11.62 15.90 -8.91
N TYR A 532 11.71 16.24 -7.62
CA TYR A 532 11.02 17.40 -7.06
C TYR A 532 11.65 18.71 -7.51
N ARG A 533 13.00 18.77 -7.48
CA ARG A 533 13.80 19.91 -7.98
C ARG A 533 13.59 20.12 -9.47
N ASP A 534 13.61 19.02 -10.22
CA ASP A 534 13.43 18.98 -11.65
C ASP A 534 12.06 19.48 -12.10
N TYR A 535 10.99 19.03 -11.44
CA TYR A 535 9.67 19.61 -11.65
C TYR A 535 9.64 21.11 -11.35
N ALA A 536 10.07 21.52 -10.15
CA ALA A 536 9.95 22.90 -9.72
C ALA A 536 10.69 23.86 -10.68
N ALA A 537 11.94 23.53 -11.03
CA ALA A 537 12.72 24.28 -12.01
C ALA A 537 12.06 24.29 -13.41
N GLY A 538 11.47 23.16 -13.82
CA GLY A 538 10.80 23.03 -15.11
C GLY A 538 9.53 23.87 -15.27
N VAL A 539 8.86 24.23 -14.18
CA VAL A 539 7.70 25.14 -14.20
C VAL A 539 7.99 26.54 -13.64
N GLY A 540 9.27 26.85 -13.36
CA GLY A 540 9.70 28.15 -12.85
C GLY A 540 9.30 28.43 -11.39
N LEU A 541 9.13 27.39 -10.57
CA LEU A 541 8.87 27.49 -9.14
C LEU A 541 10.15 27.28 -8.31
N PRO A 542 10.22 27.78 -7.07
CA PRO A 542 11.32 27.51 -6.17
C PRO A 542 11.53 26.00 -5.95
N GLU A 543 12.77 25.53 -6.01
CA GLU A 543 13.08 24.13 -5.72
C GLU A 543 12.77 23.80 -4.26
N ARG A 544 11.94 22.77 -4.06
CA ARG A 544 11.53 22.28 -2.73
C ARG A 544 11.77 20.80 -2.60
N MET A 545 12.16 20.40 -1.40
CA MET A 545 12.28 19.00 -1.00
C MET A 545 11.15 18.61 -0.06
N PRO A 546 10.70 17.34 -0.06
CA PRO A 546 9.75 16.88 0.94
C PRO A 546 10.29 17.09 2.36
N GLN A 547 9.47 17.70 3.21
CA GLN A 547 9.81 17.88 4.62
C GLN A 547 9.53 16.57 5.37
N THR A 548 10.54 16.06 6.08
CA THR A 548 10.37 14.86 6.90
C THR A 548 9.55 15.17 8.16
N ILE A 549 8.52 14.37 8.41
CA ILE A 549 7.65 14.47 9.57
C ILE A 549 7.56 13.13 10.32
N GLY A 550 7.36 13.23 11.65
CA GLY A 550 7.13 12.08 12.50
C GLY A 550 5.77 11.41 12.27
N HIS A 551 5.54 10.29 12.95
CA HIS A 551 4.33 9.47 12.76
C HIS A 551 3.15 9.92 13.64
N ASP A 552 3.38 10.83 14.60
CA ASP A 552 2.33 11.49 15.39
C ASP A 552 2.20 12.96 14.97
N LEU A 553 1.12 13.27 14.26
CA LEU A 553 0.84 14.59 13.71
C LEU A 553 -0.04 15.44 14.64
N ARG A 554 -0.47 14.91 15.79
CA ARG A 554 -1.39 15.61 16.71
C ARG A 554 -0.78 16.83 17.38
N GLN A 555 0.54 16.82 17.56
CA GLN A 555 1.29 17.90 18.23
C GLN A 555 2.05 18.79 17.24
N ARG A 556 1.85 18.59 15.93
CA ARG A 556 2.55 19.36 14.90
C ARG A 556 1.69 20.53 14.45
N ALA A 557 2.29 21.71 14.33
CA ALA A 557 1.69 22.84 13.62
C ALA A 557 1.72 22.57 12.11
N LEU A 558 0.76 21.78 11.63
CA LEU A 558 0.66 21.38 10.22
C LEU A 558 0.49 22.57 9.25
N PRO A 559 -0.25 23.65 9.59
CA PRO A 559 -0.35 24.83 8.72
C PRO A 559 0.99 25.49 8.40
N ASP A 560 1.99 25.38 9.28
CA ASP A 560 3.32 25.98 9.06
C ASP A 560 4.12 25.28 7.94
N LEU A 561 3.69 24.08 7.54
CA LEU A 561 4.28 23.33 6.43
C LEU A 561 3.70 23.72 5.07
N VAL A 562 2.57 24.43 5.07
CA VAL A 562 1.76 24.70 3.89
C VAL A 562 2.30 25.89 3.12
N GLU A 563 2.32 25.74 1.81
CA GLU A 563 2.78 26.72 0.86
C GLU A 563 1.68 27.03 -0.18
N ASN A 564 1.83 28.14 -0.92
CA ASN A 564 0.75 28.75 -1.74
C ASN A 564 1.18 29.00 -3.20
N GLU A 565 2.27 28.39 -3.62
CA GLU A 565 2.86 28.50 -4.94
C GLU A 565 1.85 28.05 -6.00
N ARG A 566 1.83 28.77 -7.13
CA ARG A 566 0.94 28.50 -8.26
C ARG A 566 1.74 28.38 -9.52
N ILE A 567 1.42 27.36 -10.32
CA ILE A 567 2.07 27.17 -11.61
C ILE A 567 1.73 28.37 -12.53
N PRO A 568 2.73 29.05 -13.12
CA PRO A 568 2.50 30.16 -14.03
C PRO A 568 1.68 29.75 -15.27
N LYS A 569 0.82 30.65 -15.75
CA LYS A 569 0.04 30.41 -16.99
C LYS A 569 0.93 30.18 -18.20
N THR A 570 2.07 30.88 -18.27
CA THR A 570 3.07 30.74 -19.34
C THR A 570 3.65 29.33 -19.39
N ALA A 571 4.01 28.75 -18.23
CA ALA A 571 4.47 27.37 -18.16
C ALA A 571 3.39 26.39 -18.65
N MET A 572 2.12 26.62 -18.29
CA MET A 572 1.01 25.81 -18.81
C MET A 572 0.82 25.95 -20.34
N ASP A 573 1.08 27.14 -20.92
CA ASP A 573 1.02 27.36 -22.37
C ASP A 573 2.11 26.58 -23.10
N GLU A 574 3.35 26.64 -22.59
CA GLU A 574 4.50 25.92 -23.15
C GLU A 574 4.30 24.39 -23.10
N ILE A 575 3.75 23.88 -22.00
CA ILE A 575 3.43 22.46 -21.83
C ILE A 575 2.35 22.02 -22.84
N TYR A 576 1.30 22.81 -23.01
CA TYR A 576 0.24 22.51 -23.98
C TYR A 576 0.76 22.52 -25.43
N ALA A 577 1.63 23.48 -25.76
CA ALA A 577 2.29 23.54 -27.06
C ALA A 577 3.17 22.31 -27.31
N ALA A 578 3.94 21.86 -26.30
CA ALA A 578 4.75 20.65 -26.38
C ALA A 578 3.92 19.39 -26.65
N LEU A 579 2.77 19.24 -25.98
CA LEU A 579 1.86 18.10 -26.23
C LEU A 579 1.35 18.08 -27.68
N THR A 580 0.95 19.24 -28.19
CA THR A 580 0.45 19.37 -29.56
C THR A 580 1.55 19.04 -30.59
N GLU A 581 2.78 19.50 -30.33
CA GLU A 581 3.94 19.20 -31.17
C GLU A 581 4.30 17.71 -31.14
N ALA A 582 4.19 17.06 -29.98
CA ALA A 582 4.44 15.63 -29.84
C ALA A 582 3.42 14.79 -30.66
N ALA A 583 2.15 15.18 -30.66
CA ALA A 583 1.13 14.54 -31.49
C ALA A 583 1.43 14.72 -33.00
N ALA A 584 1.80 15.93 -33.41
CA ALA A 584 2.19 16.19 -34.80
C ALA A 584 3.46 15.42 -35.21
N MET A 585 4.41 15.23 -34.29
CA MET A 585 5.60 14.42 -34.53
C MET A 585 5.24 12.95 -34.71
N PHE A 586 4.34 12.43 -33.87
CA PHE A 586 3.83 11.06 -34.00
C PHE A 586 3.20 10.84 -35.38
N ASP A 587 2.34 11.75 -35.84
CA ASP A 587 1.69 11.63 -37.15
C ASP A 587 2.72 11.65 -38.30
N ARG A 588 3.80 12.46 -38.19
CA ARG A 588 4.90 12.46 -39.16
C ARG A 588 5.66 11.14 -39.20
N MET A 589 5.91 10.52 -38.04
CA MET A 589 6.62 9.24 -37.96
C MET A 589 5.82 8.06 -38.54
N LEU A 590 4.49 8.19 -38.63
CA LEU A 590 3.63 7.17 -39.26
C LEU A 590 3.55 7.30 -40.78
N GLN A 591 3.91 8.45 -41.36
CA GLN A 591 3.92 8.62 -42.81
C GLN A 591 5.08 7.80 -43.40
N PRO A 592 4.85 6.99 -44.46
CA PRO A 592 5.94 6.32 -45.14
C PRO A 592 6.91 7.37 -45.66
N SER A 593 8.21 7.19 -45.40
CA SER A 593 9.27 8.03 -45.95
C SER A 593 9.08 8.12 -47.46
N GLN A 594 8.64 9.28 -47.97
CA GLN A 594 8.70 9.55 -49.41
C GLN A 594 10.18 9.73 -49.74
N GLN A 595 10.83 8.63 -50.13
CA GLN A 595 12.14 8.64 -50.78
C GLN A 595 11.97 8.87 -52.27
#